data_AF-D2TYW6-F1
#
_entry.id   AF-D2TYW6-F1
#
_cell.length_a   1.000
_cell.length_b   1.000
_cell.length_c   1.000
_cell.angle_alpha   90.00
_cell.angle_beta   90.00
_cell.angle_gamma   90.00
#
_symmetry.space_group_name_H-M   'P 1'
#
loop_
_entity.id
_entity.type
_entity.pdbx_description
1 polymer ?
#
loop_
_entity_poly.entity_id
_entity_poly.type
_entity_poly.pdbx_seq_one_letter_code
_entity_poly.pdbx_strand_id
1 'polypeptide(L)'
;MTYEETFEKAFFIMKLNSIIIIIVTLISAIFAVIYNDYNHLKYQYQQLKDELQQQTELKDNYLYEIKSLQQIDIKRTQELNNAKMAIRQLSSDLRNNHKRLLVKAVCSENHGVTASPTGLDDVRSTELAPDAGRNYLRLRRQLETLEAQFLGLRARGQEIYKQK
;
A
#
# COMPACT_ATOMS: atom_id res chain seq x y z
N MET A 1 70.69 -28.41 62.86
CA MET A 1 70.11 -28.89 61.58
C MET A 1 68.64 -28.48 61.39
N THR A 2 67.85 -28.24 62.45
CA THR A 2 66.42 -27.92 62.33
C THR A 2 66.10 -26.48 61.85
N TYR A 3 66.95 -25.49 62.12
CA TYR A 3 66.68 -24.08 61.77
C TYR A 3 66.84 -23.77 60.28
N GLU A 4 67.78 -24.42 59.61
CA GLU A 4 68.07 -24.22 58.18
C GLU A 4 66.95 -24.77 57.30
N GLU A 5 66.40 -25.93 57.67
CA GLU A 5 65.22 -26.53 57.03
C GLU A 5 63.95 -25.68 57.20
N THR A 6 63.76 -25.04 58.36
CA THR A 6 62.61 -24.16 58.59
C THR A 6 62.71 -22.85 57.82
N PHE A 7 63.93 -22.34 57.61
CA PHE A 7 64.16 -21.12 56.85
C PHE A 7 63.92 -21.32 55.36
N GLU A 8 64.42 -22.43 54.81
CA GLU A 8 64.15 -22.88 53.43
C GLU A 8 62.64 -23.06 53.17
N LYS A 9 61.94 -23.73 54.09
CA LYS A 9 60.47 -23.92 53.99
C LYS A 9 59.72 -22.59 54.06
N ALA A 10 60.09 -21.68 54.97
CA ALA A 10 59.46 -20.36 55.07
C ALA A 10 59.72 -19.49 53.83
N PHE A 11 60.94 -19.52 53.28
CA PHE A 11 61.29 -18.83 52.04
C PHE A 11 60.48 -19.38 50.86
N PHE A 12 60.31 -20.70 50.78
CA PHE A 12 59.51 -21.36 49.75
C PHE A 12 58.02 -21.00 49.84
N ILE A 13 57.45 -21.02 51.06
CA ILE A 13 56.04 -20.62 51.30
C ILE A 13 55.81 -19.15 50.93
N MET A 14 56.74 -18.26 51.28
CA MET A 14 56.64 -16.83 50.95
C MET A 14 56.72 -16.58 49.43
N LYS A 15 57.55 -17.32 48.71
CA LYS A 15 57.61 -17.31 47.24
C LYS A 15 56.31 -17.84 46.61
N LEU A 16 55.76 -18.94 47.15
CA LEU A 16 54.53 -19.55 46.66
C LEU A 16 53.32 -18.61 46.79
N ASN A 17 53.17 -17.94 47.94
CA ASN A 17 52.09 -16.97 48.17
C ASN A 17 52.18 -15.75 47.24
N SER A 18 53.40 -15.28 46.96
CA SER A 18 53.61 -14.18 46.01
C SER A 18 53.16 -14.55 44.59
N ILE A 19 53.47 -15.77 44.14
CA ILE A 19 53.02 -16.29 42.83
C ILE A 19 51.49 -16.39 42.76
N ILE A 20 50.85 -16.88 43.83
CA ILE A 20 49.38 -16.98 43.90
C ILE A 20 48.73 -15.60 43.79
N ILE A 21 49.26 -14.58 44.47
CA ILE A 21 48.73 -13.21 44.39
C ILE A 21 48.82 -12.68 42.95
N ILE A 22 49.94 -12.90 42.26
CA ILE A 22 50.13 -12.48 40.87
C ILE A 22 49.13 -13.18 39.93
N ILE A 23 48.89 -14.48 40.14
CA ILE A 23 47.93 -15.22 39.32
C ILE A 23 46.50 -14.70 39.54
N VAL A 24 46.12 -14.44 40.79
CA VAL A 24 44.78 -13.92 41.14
C VAL A 24 44.55 -12.53 40.54
N THR A 25 45.55 -11.64 40.59
CA THR A 25 45.42 -10.29 40.01
C THR A 25 45.31 -10.35 38.48
N LEU A 26 46.06 -11.25 37.83
CA LEU A 26 45.96 -11.45 36.38
C LEU A 26 44.58 -11.99 35.97
N ILE A 27 44.05 -12.98 36.69
CA ILE A 27 42.71 -13.53 36.42
C ILE A 27 41.64 -12.44 36.61
N SER A 28 41.74 -11.64 37.67
CA SER A 28 40.82 -10.53 37.91
C SER A 28 40.87 -9.47 36.80
N ALA A 29 42.07 -9.14 36.30
CA ALA A 29 42.24 -8.19 35.21
C ALA A 29 41.63 -8.71 33.90
N ILE A 30 41.87 -9.98 33.57
CA ILE A 30 41.30 -10.64 32.38
C ILE A 30 39.77 -10.66 32.49
N PHE A 31 39.22 -11.00 33.66
CA PHE A 31 37.78 -11.01 33.87
C PHE A 31 37.15 -9.63 33.68
N ALA A 32 37.80 -8.57 34.18
CA ALA A 32 37.34 -7.20 34.01
C ALA A 32 37.30 -6.76 32.53
N VAL A 33 38.31 -7.11 31.74
CA VAL A 33 38.36 -6.82 30.30
C VAL A 33 37.23 -7.54 29.57
N ILE A 34 37.07 -8.84 29.79
CA ILE A 34 36.02 -9.64 29.15
C ILE A 34 34.63 -9.12 29.52
N TYR A 35 34.42 -8.77 30.80
CA TYR A 35 33.13 -8.25 31.27
C TYR A 35 32.81 -6.90 30.63
N ASN A 36 33.80 -6.03 30.47
CA ASN A 36 33.61 -4.74 29.82
C ASN A 36 33.29 -4.89 28.32
N ASP A 37 34.02 -5.77 27.61
CA ASP A 37 33.75 -6.06 26.20
C ASP A 37 32.36 -6.69 25.99
N TYR A 38 31.97 -7.62 26.87
CA TYR A 38 30.65 -8.23 26.83
C TYR A 38 29.53 -7.19 27.02
N ASN A 39 29.69 -6.29 28.01
CA ASN A 39 28.72 -5.23 28.25
C ASN A 39 28.64 -4.27 27.07
N HIS A 40 29.78 -3.84 26.53
CA HIS A 40 29.82 -2.94 25.38
C HIS A 40 29.14 -3.56 24.15
N LEU A 41 29.44 -4.83 23.86
CA LEU A 41 28.82 -5.57 22.75
C LEU A 41 27.32 -5.76 22.95
N LYS A 42 26.87 -6.01 24.19
CA LYS A 42 25.45 -6.12 24.52
C LYS A 42 24.70 -4.79 24.29
N TYR A 43 25.28 -3.66 24.67
CA TYR A 43 24.69 -2.34 24.43
C TYR A 43 24.57 -2.05 22.93
N GLN A 44 25.63 -2.30 22.15
CA GLN A 44 25.59 -2.11 20.70
C GLN A 44 24.57 -3.02 20.02
N TYR A 45 24.46 -4.28 20.44
CA TYR A 45 23.48 -5.21 19.90
C TYR A 45 22.04 -4.79 20.22
N GLN A 46 21.77 -4.30 21.44
CA GLN A 46 20.45 -3.80 21.81
C GLN A 46 20.08 -2.55 21.01
N GLN A 47 21.00 -1.59 20.86
CA GLN A 47 20.76 -0.41 20.03
C GLN A 47 20.48 -0.78 18.57
N LEU A 48 21.28 -1.68 17.99
CA LEU A 48 21.06 -2.13 16.62
C LEU A 48 19.72 -2.86 16.47
N LYS A 49 19.32 -3.65 17.47
CA LYS A 49 18.03 -4.34 17.48
C LYS A 49 16.86 -3.35 17.57
N ASP A 50 16.95 -2.33 18.41
CA ASP A 50 15.91 -1.30 18.54
C ASP A 50 15.76 -0.49 17.24
N GLU A 51 16.87 -0.11 16.60
CA GLU A 51 16.85 0.56 15.28
C GLU A 51 16.23 -0.35 14.20
N LEU A 52 16.58 -1.63 14.19
CA LEU A 52 16.03 -2.60 13.24
C LEU A 52 14.53 -2.81 13.48
N GLN A 53 14.10 -2.84 14.74
CA GLN A 53 12.71 -3.03 15.10
C GLN A 53 11.87 -1.82 14.70
N GLN A 54 12.36 -0.60 14.94
CA GLN A 54 11.73 0.62 14.43
C GLN A 54 11.60 0.59 12.90
N GLN A 55 12.65 0.18 12.18
CA GLN A 55 12.59 0.06 10.72
C GLN A 55 11.62 -1.02 10.23
N THR A 56 11.43 -2.09 11.00
CA THR A 56 10.55 -3.22 10.63
C THR A 56 9.08 -2.87 10.86
N GLU A 57 8.76 -2.23 11.98
CA GLU A 57 7.42 -1.74 12.30
C GLU A 57 6.94 -0.70 11.27
N LEU A 58 7.82 0.19 10.80
CA LEU A 58 7.49 1.08 9.69
C LEU A 58 7.23 0.30 8.40
N LYS A 59 8.07 -0.68 8.05
CA LYS A 59 7.93 -1.45 6.79
C LYS A 59 6.65 -2.26 6.73
N ASP A 60 6.22 -2.86 7.84
CA ASP A 60 4.99 -3.67 7.85
C ASP A 60 3.73 -2.82 7.65
N ASN A 61 3.68 -1.62 8.25
CA ASN A 61 2.60 -0.67 8.02
C ASN A 61 2.54 -0.22 6.55
N TYR A 62 3.69 0.09 5.94
CA TYR A 62 3.76 0.43 4.52
C TYR A 62 3.35 -0.74 3.62
N LEU A 63 3.73 -1.98 3.95
CA LEU A 63 3.34 -3.15 3.17
C LEU A 63 1.84 -3.45 3.25
N TYR A 64 1.21 -3.22 4.40
CA TYR A 64 -0.23 -3.34 4.55
C TYR A 64 -0.96 -2.32 3.67
N GLU A 65 -0.54 -1.05 3.73
CA GLU A 65 -1.13 0.02 2.91
C GLU A 65 -0.97 -0.28 1.41
N ILE A 66 0.23 -0.65 0.96
CA ILE A 66 0.51 -0.99 -0.45
C ILE A 66 -0.36 -2.17 -0.92
N LYS A 67 -0.47 -3.24 -0.13
CA LYS A 67 -1.30 -4.40 -0.50
C LYS A 67 -2.78 -4.04 -0.61
N SER A 68 -3.28 -3.23 0.33
CA SER A 68 -4.67 -2.77 0.32
C SER A 68 -4.97 -1.91 -0.91
N LEU A 69 -4.06 -1.00 -1.27
CA LEU A 69 -4.17 -0.17 -2.47
C LEU A 69 -4.12 -1.01 -3.74
N GLN A 70 -3.22 -1.99 -3.81
CA GLN A 70 -3.13 -2.91 -4.95
C GLN A 70 -4.43 -3.69 -5.17
N GLN A 71 -5.06 -4.18 -4.10
CA GLN A 71 -6.32 -4.91 -4.21
C GLN A 71 -7.45 -4.02 -4.76
N ILE A 72 -7.51 -2.77 -4.32
CA ILE A 72 -8.49 -1.79 -4.82
C ILE A 72 -8.22 -1.48 -6.29
N ASP A 73 -6.97 -1.23 -6.66
CA ASP A 73 -6.57 -0.91 -8.04
C ASP A 73 -6.89 -2.06 -9.00
N ILE A 74 -6.65 -3.31 -8.60
CA ILE A 74 -7.00 -4.49 -9.39
C ILE A 74 -8.52 -4.54 -9.63
N LYS A 75 -9.32 -4.40 -8.55
CA LYS A 75 -10.78 -4.46 -8.65
C LYS A 75 -11.32 -3.36 -9.57
N ARG A 76 -10.85 -2.13 -9.38
CA ARG A 76 -11.29 -0.98 -10.19
C ARG A 76 -10.87 -1.09 -11.64
N THR A 77 -9.65 -1.57 -11.90
CA THR A 77 -9.18 -1.80 -13.28
C THR A 77 -10.01 -2.88 -13.98
N GLN A 78 -10.39 -3.94 -13.25
CA GLN A 78 -11.27 -4.99 -13.79
C GLN A 78 -12.67 -4.45 -14.12
N GLU A 79 -13.30 -3.71 -13.20
CA GLU A 79 -14.60 -3.07 -13.44
C GLU A 79 -14.54 -2.13 -14.66
N LEU A 80 -13.49 -1.31 -14.75
CA LEU A 80 -13.27 -0.38 -15.85
C LEU A 80 -13.09 -1.11 -17.20
N ASN A 81 -12.31 -2.19 -17.23
CA ASN A 81 -12.12 -2.98 -18.43
C ASN A 81 -13.41 -3.67 -18.87
N ASN A 82 -14.19 -4.20 -17.94
CA ASN A 82 -15.48 -4.80 -18.25
C ASN A 82 -16.46 -3.77 -18.85
N ALA A 83 -16.58 -2.59 -18.23
CA ALA A 83 -17.39 -1.49 -18.77
C ALA A 83 -16.92 -1.06 -20.17
N LYS A 84 -15.60 -0.94 -20.39
CA LYS A 84 -15.03 -0.66 -21.72
C LYS A 84 -15.38 -1.72 -22.75
N MET A 85 -15.33 -3.00 -22.40
CA MET A 85 -15.71 -4.09 -23.30
C MET A 85 -17.18 -4.01 -23.68
N ALA A 86 -18.06 -3.79 -22.71
CA ALA A 86 -19.50 -3.63 -22.95
C ALA A 86 -19.79 -2.43 -23.88
N ILE A 87 -19.12 -1.29 -23.68
CA ILE A 87 -19.25 -0.11 -24.55
C ILE A 87 -18.74 -0.40 -25.97
N ARG A 88 -17.59 -1.10 -26.10
CA ARG A 88 -17.05 -1.49 -27.42
C ARG A 88 -18.00 -2.40 -28.17
N GLN A 89 -18.57 -3.40 -27.49
CA GLN A 89 -19.54 -4.31 -28.07
C GLN A 89 -20.80 -3.56 -28.52
N LEU A 90 -21.36 -2.70 -27.67
CA LEU A 90 -22.52 -1.90 -28.03
C LEU A 90 -22.22 -0.96 -29.22
N SER A 91 -21.04 -0.34 -29.25
CA SER A 91 -20.63 0.50 -30.37
C SER A 91 -20.46 -0.28 -31.67
N SER A 92 -20.01 -1.54 -31.61
CA SER A 92 -19.91 -2.44 -32.76
C SER A 92 -21.31 -2.80 -33.27
N ASP A 93 -22.22 -3.17 -32.38
CA ASP A 93 -23.60 -3.52 -32.71
C ASP A 93 -24.35 -2.34 -33.36
N LEU A 94 -24.08 -1.11 -32.92
CA LEU A 94 -24.63 0.11 -33.53
C LEU A 94 -24.04 0.38 -34.93
N ARG A 95 -22.73 0.20 -35.11
CA ARG A 95 -22.07 0.39 -36.43
C ARG A 95 -22.53 -0.63 -37.45
N ASN A 96 -22.77 -1.86 -37.03
CA ASN A 96 -23.21 -2.96 -37.90
C ASN A 96 -24.74 -3.00 -38.07
N ASN A 97 -25.48 -1.99 -37.59
CA ASN A 97 -26.95 -1.92 -37.62
C ASN A 97 -27.68 -3.10 -36.92
N HIS A 98 -26.98 -3.89 -36.10
CA HIS A 98 -27.59 -4.97 -35.31
C HIS A 98 -28.46 -4.43 -34.17
N LYS A 99 -28.14 -3.22 -33.68
CA LYS A 99 -28.93 -2.49 -32.68
C LYS A 99 -29.09 -1.04 -33.14
N ARG A 100 -30.17 -0.38 -32.71
CA ARG A 100 -30.45 1.03 -32.98
C ARG A 100 -30.78 1.76 -31.68
N LEU A 101 -30.25 2.96 -31.51
CA LEU A 101 -30.60 3.84 -30.39
C LEU A 101 -31.78 4.73 -30.80
N LEU A 102 -32.93 4.51 -30.18
CA LEU A 102 -34.11 5.34 -30.36
C LEU A 102 -34.16 6.37 -29.22
N VAL A 103 -34.27 7.65 -29.56
CA VAL A 103 -34.50 8.70 -28.56
C VAL A 103 -35.99 8.80 -28.30
N LYS A 104 -36.40 8.58 -27.05
CA LYS A 104 -37.77 8.85 -26.62
C LYS A 104 -37.93 10.35 -26.43
N ALA A 105 -38.31 11.04 -27.49
CA ALA A 105 -38.79 12.42 -27.39
C ALA A 105 -40.24 12.39 -26.88
N VAL A 106 -40.47 12.98 -25.70
CA VAL A 106 -41.82 13.25 -25.22
C VAL A 106 -42.10 14.70 -25.60
N CYS A 107 -42.90 14.91 -26.64
CA CYS A 107 -43.44 16.22 -26.93
C CYS A 107 -44.55 16.49 -25.92
N SER A 108 -44.39 17.53 -25.09
CA SER A 108 -45.53 18.07 -24.34
C SER A 108 -46.55 18.56 -25.36
N GLU A 109 -47.82 18.21 -25.15
CA GLU A 109 -48.92 18.61 -26.01
C GLU A 109 -48.92 20.14 -26.15
N ASN A 110 -48.73 20.62 -27.38
CA ASN A 110 -48.76 22.04 -27.69
C ASN A 110 -50.19 22.52 -27.43
N HIS A 111 -50.43 23.16 -26.28
CA HIS A 111 -51.62 23.95 -26.07
C HIS A 111 -51.62 25.12 -27.06
N GLY A 112 -52.32 24.94 -28.18
CA GLY A 112 -52.80 26.02 -29.03
C GLY A 112 -51.82 26.54 -30.07
N VAL A 113 -51.58 25.78 -31.14
CA VAL A 113 -51.33 26.38 -32.46
C VAL A 113 -52.21 25.67 -33.48
N THR A 114 -53.12 26.44 -34.04
CA THR A 114 -54.10 26.11 -35.08
C THR A 114 -53.48 25.26 -36.19
N ALA A 115 -54.11 24.12 -36.48
CA ALA A 115 -53.74 23.25 -37.57
C ALA A 115 -53.79 24.02 -38.91
N SER A 116 -52.68 23.95 -39.66
CA SER A 116 -52.64 24.23 -41.09
C SER A 116 -52.16 22.93 -41.77
N PRO A 117 -52.89 22.36 -42.75
CA PRO A 117 -52.54 21.07 -43.33
C PRO A 117 -51.53 21.31 -44.45
N THR A 118 -50.24 21.34 -44.11
CA THR A 118 -49.18 21.25 -45.12
C THR A 118 -48.47 19.91 -44.90
N GLY A 119 -48.47 19.09 -45.95
CA GLY A 119 -48.10 17.67 -45.94
C GLY A 119 -46.95 17.33 -45.00
N LEU A 120 -47.26 16.51 -44.00
CA LEU A 120 -46.25 15.76 -43.27
C LEU A 120 -45.78 14.65 -44.21
N ASP A 121 -44.75 14.96 -45.00
CA ASP A 121 -43.91 13.94 -45.61
C ASP A 121 -43.47 12.95 -44.53
N ASP A 122 -43.53 11.67 -44.89
CA ASP A 122 -43.15 10.50 -44.10
C ASP A 122 -42.04 10.82 -43.10
N VAL A 123 -42.43 10.98 -41.82
CA VAL A 123 -41.51 11.23 -40.71
C VAL A 123 -40.78 9.92 -40.46
N ARG A 124 -39.77 9.66 -41.30
CA ARG A 124 -38.69 8.72 -40.99
C ARG A 124 -38.18 9.15 -39.62
N SER A 125 -38.35 8.28 -38.62
CA SER A 125 -37.88 8.49 -37.25
C SER A 125 -36.57 9.27 -37.28
N THR A 126 -36.52 10.43 -36.59
CA THR A 126 -35.32 11.28 -36.49
C THR A 126 -34.18 10.47 -35.91
N GLU A 127 -33.46 9.79 -36.80
CA GLU A 127 -32.26 9.04 -36.52
C GLU A 127 -31.23 10.06 -36.02
N LEU A 128 -30.72 9.83 -34.82
CA LEU A 128 -29.76 10.73 -34.20
C LEU A 128 -28.57 10.88 -35.16
N ALA A 129 -28.22 12.12 -35.54
CA ALA A 129 -27.10 12.37 -36.45
C ALA A 129 -25.87 11.54 -35.98
N PRO A 130 -25.11 10.91 -36.90
CA PRO A 130 -24.06 9.94 -36.54
C PRO A 130 -23.06 10.46 -35.49
N ASP A 131 -22.93 11.79 -35.39
CA ASP A 131 -22.02 12.52 -34.51
C ASP A 131 -22.56 12.67 -33.08
N ALA A 132 -23.87 12.76 -32.93
CA ALA A 132 -24.55 12.87 -31.63
C ALA A 132 -24.44 11.56 -30.83
N GLY A 133 -24.48 10.40 -31.50
CA GLY A 133 -24.18 9.11 -30.87
C GLY A 133 -22.74 9.04 -30.34
N ARG A 134 -21.76 9.53 -31.11
CA ARG A 134 -20.34 9.58 -30.67
C ARG A 134 -20.13 10.52 -29.49
N ASN A 135 -20.79 11.68 -29.50
CA ASN A 135 -20.71 12.65 -28.41
C ASN A 135 -21.36 12.13 -27.11
N TYR A 136 -22.52 11.48 -27.20
CA TYR A 136 -23.16 10.84 -26.05
C TYR A 136 -22.26 9.74 -25.43
N LEU A 137 -21.67 8.88 -26.26
CA LEU A 137 -20.74 7.84 -25.79
C LEU A 137 -19.46 8.42 -25.16
N ARG A 138 -18.98 9.56 -25.68
CA ARG A 138 -17.84 10.28 -25.09
C ARG A 138 -18.20 10.84 -23.72
N LEU A 139 -19.36 11.50 -23.59
CA LEU A 139 -19.84 12.04 -22.33
C LEU A 139 -20.01 10.94 -21.27
N ARG A 140 -20.58 9.80 -21.65
CA ARG A 140 -20.76 8.65 -20.76
C ARG A 140 -19.44 8.09 -20.24
N ARG A 141 -18.43 7.96 -21.11
CA ARG A 141 -17.07 7.56 -20.71
C ARG A 141 -16.42 8.54 -19.73
N GLN A 142 -16.63 9.85 -19.93
CA GLN A 142 -16.12 10.86 -19.00
C GLN A 142 -16.80 10.76 -17.63
N LEU A 143 -18.12 10.50 -17.60
CA LEU A 143 -18.88 10.34 -16.38
C LEU A 143 -18.42 9.11 -15.57
N GLU A 144 -18.26 7.96 -16.23
CA GLU A 144 -17.73 6.74 -15.60
C GLU A 144 -16.34 6.95 -15.00
N THR A 145 -15.47 7.71 -15.70
CA THR A 145 -14.13 8.04 -15.20
C THR A 145 -14.19 8.91 -13.95
N LEU A 146 -15.07 9.92 -13.96
CA LEU A 146 -15.23 10.84 -12.84
C LEU A 146 -15.80 10.13 -11.61
N GLU A 147 -16.77 9.23 -11.82
CA GLU A 147 -17.37 8.41 -10.76
C GLU A 147 -16.35 7.46 -10.12
N ALA A 148 -15.50 6.81 -10.93
CA ALA A 148 -14.43 5.97 -10.42
C ALA A 148 -13.44 6.76 -9.54
N GLN A 149 -13.05 7.96 -9.98
CA GLN A 149 -12.17 8.84 -9.20
C GLN A 149 -12.83 9.28 -7.89
N PHE A 150 -14.10 9.70 -7.94
CA PHE A 150 -14.86 10.11 -6.76
C PHE A 150 -14.99 8.99 -5.73
N LEU A 151 -15.34 7.78 -6.17
CA LEU A 151 -15.44 6.62 -5.27
C LEU A 151 -14.08 6.21 -4.69
N GLY A 152 -12.99 6.33 -5.47
CA GLY A 152 -11.62 6.10 -4.99
C GLY A 152 -11.24 7.07 -3.88
N LEU A 153 -11.51 8.37 -4.06
CA LEU A 153 -11.26 9.40 -3.04
C LEU A 153 -12.13 9.19 -1.79
N ARG A 154 -13.40 8.83 -1.95
CA ARG A 154 -14.31 8.54 -0.84
C ARG A 154 -13.85 7.35 -0.01
N ALA A 155 -13.40 6.27 -0.66
CA ALA A 155 -12.88 5.08 0.04
C ALA A 155 -11.61 5.41 0.83
N ARG A 156 -10.66 6.14 0.24
CA ARG A 156 -9.47 6.67 0.92
C ARG A 156 -9.83 7.48 2.17
N GLY A 157 -10.81 8.38 2.07
CA GLY A 157 -11.29 9.15 3.20
C GLY A 157 -11.81 8.27 4.33
N GLN A 158 -12.62 7.25 4.02
CA GLN A 158 -13.20 6.36 5.03
C GLN A 158 -12.17 5.49 5.77
N GLU A 159 -11.11 5.05 5.10
CA GLU A 159 -10.01 4.31 5.75
C GLU A 159 -9.23 5.20 6.73
N ILE A 160 -9.01 6.47 6.40
CA ILE A 160 -8.36 7.43 7.31
C ILE A 160 -9.18 7.62 8.60
N TYR A 161 -10.51 7.66 8.51
CA TYR A 161 -11.38 7.81 9.69
C TYR A 161 -11.47 6.57 10.58
N LYS A 162 -11.10 5.37 10.09
CA LYS A 162 -11.09 4.14 10.89
C LYS A 162 -9.78 3.92 11.68
N GLN A 163 -8.71 4.60 11.27
CA GLN A 163 -7.37 4.50 11.87
C GLN A 163 -7.15 5.48 13.04
N LYS A 164 -8.15 6.30 13.39
CA LYS A 164 -8.12 7.28 14.48
C LYS A 164 -9.14 6.91 15.55
#